data_AF-A0A1S9DN41-F1
#
_entry.id   AF-A0A1S9DN41-F1
#
_cell.length_a   1.000
_cell.length_b   1.000
_cell.length_c   1.000
_cell.angle_alpha   90.00
_cell.angle_beta   90.00
_cell.angle_gamma   90.00
#
_symmetry.space_group_name_H-M   'P 1'
#
loop_
_entity.id
_entity.type
_entity.pdbx_description
1 polymer ?
#
loop_
_entity_poly.entity_id
_entity_poly.type
_entity_poly.pdbx_seq_one_letter_code
_entity_poly.pdbx_strand_id
1 'polypeptide(L)'
;MRSLVFTAVSCLPAIIAAANPPDLGFDKLWSLENNIWTNFLYPANLKQINATDDSVFTEDVQGRVDITRTFPGRELNNEYIFGLFSQPESLSLTGVAINYTITQFVANQNMASATTVITFNSTSFGVLLPLTVDSWMAFNEDGKVTQYDATFRWFDWFVKTLFEAAAVKFNTTDPVVVKSTLTELLAKAICETSDKYCTGDNKQYDSQEQCMQVLTKEKRFGDPYELGRDTLLCREVHKHMVQYRPTEHCPHIGPSGGDMCVDDKSYVQTVLESYFPQSWIANGYGDDNIWVKK
;
A
#
# COMPACT_ATOMS: atom_id res chain seq x y z
N MET A 1 44.87 -54.08 6.37
CA MET A 1 43.45 -53.64 6.45
C MET A 1 43.29 -52.75 7.67
N ARG A 2 43.21 -51.43 7.48
CA ARG A 2 42.85 -50.47 8.52
C ARG A 2 41.76 -49.59 7.93
N SER A 3 40.53 -49.80 8.39
CA SER A 3 39.36 -49.02 7.96
C SER A 3 39.42 -47.63 8.61
N LEU A 4 39.43 -46.58 7.78
CA LEU A 4 39.12 -45.23 8.23
C LEU A 4 37.61 -45.07 8.30
N VAL A 5 37.09 -44.78 9.49
CA VAL A 5 35.71 -44.35 9.71
C VAL A 5 35.67 -42.83 9.56
N PHE A 6 34.99 -42.34 8.52
CA PHE A 6 34.64 -40.93 8.39
C PHE A 6 33.37 -40.68 9.22
N THR A 7 33.49 -39.94 10.33
CA THR A 7 32.36 -39.32 11.01
C THR A 7 31.95 -38.07 10.25
N ALA A 8 30.84 -38.14 9.53
CA ALA A 8 30.18 -36.96 8.97
C ALA A 8 29.53 -36.18 10.13
N VAL A 9 30.04 -34.97 10.41
CA VAL A 9 29.39 -34.01 11.30
C VAL A 9 28.27 -33.36 10.49
N SER A 10 27.01 -33.71 10.79
CA SER A 10 25.86 -33.03 10.24
C SER A 10 25.66 -31.69 10.96
N CYS A 11 26.12 -30.59 10.36
CA CYS A 11 25.62 -29.26 10.72
C CYS A 11 24.25 -29.07 10.05
N LEU A 12 23.19 -29.54 10.71
CA LEU A 12 21.84 -29.03 10.44
C LEU A 12 21.76 -27.62 11.04
N PRO A 13 21.33 -26.60 10.29
CA PRO A 13 21.03 -25.30 10.89
C PRO A 13 19.92 -25.52 11.93
N ALA A 14 20.16 -25.05 13.15
CA ALA A 14 19.13 -25.05 14.18
C ALA A 14 17.95 -24.23 13.66
N ILE A 15 16.81 -24.89 13.43
CA ILE A 15 15.52 -24.22 13.28
C ILE A 15 15.29 -23.54 14.62
N ILE A 16 15.58 -22.24 14.70
CA ILE A 16 15.13 -21.42 15.81
C ILE A 16 13.61 -21.45 15.70
N ALA A 17 12.96 -22.23 16.56
CA ALA A 17 11.51 -22.15 16.72
C ALA A 17 11.20 -20.68 16.98
N ALA A 18 10.43 -20.05 16.09
CA ALA A 18 9.97 -18.69 16.30
C ALA A 18 9.36 -18.64 17.72
N ALA A 19 9.84 -17.71 18.55
CA ALA A 19 9.24 -17.51 19.86
C ALA A 19 7.73 -17.30 19.67
N ASN A 20 6.92 -17.88 20.55
CA ASN A 20 5.47 -17.70 20.47
C ASN A 20 5.16 -16.19 20.44
N PRO A 21 4.25 -15.73 19.56
CA PRO A 21 3.86 -14.33 19.52
C PRO A 21 3.38 -13.86 20.90
N PRO A 22 3.64 -12.60 21.29
CA PRO A 22 3.24 -12.10 22.59
C PRO A 22 1.71 -12.09 22.73
N ASP A 23 1.20 -12.29 23.94
CA ASP A 23 -0.21 -12.03 24.22
C ASP A 23 -0.36 -10.61 24.76
N LEU A 24 -0.85 -9.71 23.91
CA LEU A 24 -1.01 -8.30 24.25
C LEU A 24 -2.37 -8.02 24.91
N GLY A 25 -3.33 -8.93 24.80
CA GLY A 25 -4.68 -8.77 25.32
C GLY A 25 -5.55 -7.79 24.52
N PHE A 26 -6.87 -7.93 24.70
CA PHE A 26 -7.89 -7.21 23.92
C PHE A 26 -7.76 -5.69 24.03
N ASP A 27 -7.69 -5.15 25.25
CA ASP A 27 -7.70 -3.69 25.48
C ASP A 27 -6.48 -3.00 24.88
N LYS A 28 -5.31 -3.63 24.97
CA LYS A 28 -4.08 -3.11 24.38
C LYS A 28 -4.18 -3.11 22.86
N LEU A 29 -4.62 -4.22 22.26
CA LEU A 29 -4.79 -4.33 20.81
C LEU A 29 -5.82 -3.33 20.27
N TRP A 30 -6.92 -3.12 21.00
CA TRP A 30 -7.90 -2.09 20.66
C TRP A 30 -7.29 -0.68 20.66
N SER A 31 -6.46 -0.37 21.67
CA SER A 31 -5.73 0.89 21.72
C SER A 31 -4.71 1.04 20.60
N LEU A 32 -4.01 -0.04 20.23
CA LEU A 32 -3.03 -0.03 19.16
C LEU A 32 -3.68 0.15 17.79
N GLU A 33 -4.78 -0.54 17.52
CA GLU A 33 -5.57 -0.36 16.29
C GLU A 33 -6.03 1.10 16.12
N ASN A 34 -6.57 1.70 17.18
CA ASN A 34 -6.95 3.12 17.17
C ASN A 34 -5.75 4.05 16.97
N ASN A 35 -4.59 3.72 17.54
CA ASN A 35 -3.38 4.51 17.37
C ASN A 35 -2.92 4.52 15.89
N ILE A 36 -3.02 3.40 15.17
CA ILE A 36 -2.72 3.35 13.74
C ILE A 36 -3.64 4.29 12.96
N TRP A 37 -4.95 4.17 13.15
CA TRP A 37 -5.92 5.01 12.42
C TRP A 37 -5.82 6.49 12.78
N THR A 38 -5.50 6.82 14.04
CA THR A 38 -5.22 8.21 14.46
C THR A 38 -4.00 8.77 13.73
N ASN A 39 -2.93 7.98 13.59
CA ASN A 39 -1.74 8.39 12.83
C ASN A 39 -1.96 8.36 11.31
N PHE A 40 -2.97 7.64 10.81
CA PHE A 40 -3.33 7.63 9.39
C PHE A 40 -4.02 8.92 8.94
N LEU A 41 -4.71 9.64 9.85
CA LEU A 41 -5.40 10.88 9.52
C LEU A 41 -4.43 12.01 9.16
N TYR A 42 -4.81 12.84 8.21
CA TYR A 42 -4.13 14.11 7.93
C TYR A 42 -4.47 15.16 8.99
N PRO A 43 -3.50 15.95 9.50
CA PRO A 43 -2.06 15.96 9.15
C PRO A 43 -1.18 15.11 10.09
N ALA A 44 -1.75 14.24 10.93
CA ALA A 44 -0.96 13.40 11.84
C ALA A 44 -0.01 12.47 11.07
N ASN A 45 -0.47 11.94 9.93
CA ASN A 45 0.29 11.07 9.03
C ASN A 45 1.60 11.68 8.54
N LEU A 46 1.70 13.00 8.41
CA LEU A 46 2.93 13.68 7.99
C LEU A 46 4.14 13.33 8.87
N LYS A 47 3.92 13.11 10.17
CA LYS A 47 5.00 12.75 11.10
C LYS A 47 5.52 11.34 10.88
N GLN A 48 4.71 10.46 10.30
CA GLN A 48 5.04 9.05 10.13
C GLN A 48 5.79 8.76 8.82
N ILE A 49 5.69 9.62 7.80
CA ILE A 49 6.30 9.41 6.47
C ILE A 49 7.81 9.11 6.54
N ASN A 50 8.54 9.88 7.35
CA ASN A 50 9.99 9.72 7.53
C ASN A 50 10.35 9.23 8.93
N ALA A 51 9.38 8.66 9.67
CA ALA A 51 9.61 8.23 11.04
C ALA A 51 10.47 6.97 11.09
N THR A 52 11.43 6.96 12.01
CA THR A 52 12.25 5.79 12.34
C THR A 52 11.78 5.18 13.66
N ASP A 53 12.31 5.65 14.78
CA ASP A 53 12.03 5.12 16.12
C ASP A 53 10.61 5.45 16.58
N ASP A 54 10.07 6.60 16.16
CA ASP A 54 8.70 7.03 16.43
C ASP A 54 7.66 6.46 15.44
N SER A 55 8.10 5.61 14.49
CA SER A 55 7.18 4.96 13.57
C SER A 55 6.30 3.96 14.32
N VAL A 56 5.03 3.89 13.93
CA VAL A 56 4.12 2.82 14.34
C VAL A 56 4.50 1.47 13.76
N PHE A 57 5.39 1.42 12.77
CA PHE A 57 5.90 0.21 12.16
C PHE A 57 7.25 -0.21 12.76
N THR A 58 7.44 -1.52 12.85
CA THR A 58 8.78 -2.13 13.01
C THR A 58 9.61 -1.90 11.75
N GLU A 59 10.94 -1.95 11.87
CA GLU A 59 11.85 -1.75 10.72
C GLU A 59 11.62 -2.77 9.60
N ASP A 60 11.33 -4.02 9.95
CA ASP A 60 11.14 -5.15 9.05
C ASP A 60 9.67 -5.45 8.72
N VAL A 61 8.76 -4.50 8.98
CA VAL A 61 7.31 -4.68 8.77
C VAL A 61 6.98 -5.24 7.38
N GLN A 62 6.01 -6.16 7.31
CA GLN A 62 5.51 -6.71 6.05
C GLN A 62 4.06 -6.28 5.82
N GLY A 63 3.85 -5.34 4.91
CA GLY A 63 2.51 -4.86 4.53
C GLY A 63 1.99 -5.47 3.25
N ARG A 64 0.67 -5.70 3.15
CA ARG A 64 -0.02 -6.04 1.90
C ARG A 64 -1.34 -5.27 1.80
N VAL A 65 -1.64 -4.76 0.61
CA VAL A 65 -2.90 -4.09 0.29
C VAL A 65 -3.46 -4.68 -1.00
N ASP A 66 -4.69 -5.20 -0.93
CA ASP A 66 -5.34 -6.02 -1.97
C ASP A 66 -5.31 -5.43 -3.40
N ILE A 67 -5.62 -4.15 -3.53
CA ILE A 67 -5.70 -3.45 -4.82
C ILE A 67 -4.35 -2.95 -5.35
N THR A 68 -3.27 -3.10 -4.55
CA THR A 68 -1.91 -2.71 -4.94
C THR A 68 -0.96 -3.91 -4.91
N ARG A 69 -0.09 -3.99 -3.90
CA ARG A 69 1.02 -4.95 -3.78
C ARG A 69 1.38 -5.20 -2.30
N THR A 70 2.54 -5.81 -2.14
CA THR A 70 3.27 -6.02 -0.90
C THR A 70 4.34 -4.94 -0.69
N PHE A 71 4.58 -4.57 0.55
CA PHE A 71 5.54 -3.54 0.97
C PHE A 71 6.48 -4.11 2.04
N PRO A 72 7.72 -4.49 1.68
CA PRO A 72 8.70 -4.97 2.64
C PRO A 72 9.45 -3.79 3.27
N GLY A 73 9.50 -3.75 4.61
CA GLY A 73 10.30 -2.79 5.36
C GLY A 73 9.59 -1.45 5.62
N ARG A 74 9.98 -0.81 6.72
CA ARG A 74 9.32 0.40 7.25
C ARG A 74 9.28 1.56 6.27
N GLU A 75 10.36 1.81 5.55
CA GLU A 75 10.47 3.01 4.72
C GLU A 75 9.40 3.01 3.62
N LEU A 76 9.23 1.87 2.92
CA LEU A 76 8.15 1.72 1.96
C LEU A 76 6.77 1.80 2.64
N ASN A 77 6.57 1.11 3.76
CA ASN A 77 5.26 1.14 4.43
C ASN A 77 4.87 2.55 4.90
N ASN A 78 5.82 3.34 5.43
CA ASN A 78 5.58 4.72 5.83
C ASN A 78 5.13 5.58 4.63
N GLU A 79 5.80 5.44 3.48
CA GLU A 79 5.50 6.23 2.29
C GLU A 79 4.14 5.86 1.68
N TYR A 80 3.81 4.58 1.61
CA TYR A 80 2.54 4.13 1.00
C TYR A 80 1.34 4.33 1.92
N ILE A 81 1.50 4.09 3.22
CA ILE A 81 0.38 4.22 4.18
C ILE A 81 0.19 5.67 4.60
N PHE A 82 1.25 6.45 4.76
CA PHE A 82 1.12 7.83 5.24
C PHE A 82 1.35 8.86 4.12
N GLY A 83 2.37 8.67 3.29
CA GLY A 83 2.73 9.62 2.23
C GLY A 83 1.68 9.76 1.13
N LEU A 84 1.03 8.68 0.72
CA LEU A 84 -0.03 8.68 -0.29
C LEU A 84 -1.19 9.63 0.05
N PHE A 85 -1.59 9.67 1.33
CA PHE A 85 -2.76 10.42 1.80
C PHE A 85 -2.37 11.75 2.49
N SER A 86 -1.23 12.33 2.10
CA SER A 86 -0.64 13.50 2.77
C SER A 86 -0.68 14.79 1.96
N GLN A 87 -1.21 14.77 0.74
CA GLN A 87 -1.19 15.92 -0.18
C GLN A 87 -2.61 16.39 -0.54
N PRO A 88 -3.29 17.17 0.31
CA PRO A 88 -4.68 17.58 0.08
C PRO A 88 -4.86 18.47 -1.17
N GLU A 89 -3.82 19.20 -1.57
CA GLU A 89 -3.85 20.10 -2.73
C GLU A 89 -3.48 19.39 -4.04
N SER A 90 -2.92 18.18 -3.98
CA SER A 90 -2.57 17.40 -5.16
C SER A 90 -3.81 16.76 -5.77
N LEU A 91 -3.87 16.67 -7.11
CA LEU A 91 -4.87 15.84 -7.78
C LEU A 91 -4.68 14.38 -7.33
N SER A 92 -5.65 13.84 -6.59
CA SER A 92 -5.63 12.49 -6.04
C SER A 92 -6.96 11.77 -6.30
N LEU A 93 -6.92 10.46 -6.57
CA LEU A 93 -8.12 9.64 -6.65
C LEU A 93 -8.89 9.63 -5.31
N THR A 94 -8.19 9.41 -4.20
CA THR A 94 -8.81 9.26 -2.87
C THR A 94 -8.86 10.58 -2.10
N GLY A 95 -7.84 11.44 -2.23
CA GLY A 95 -7.63 12.58 -1.35
C GLY A 95 -7.01 12.18 -0.01
N VAL A 96 -7.34 12.89 1.07
CA VAL A 96 -6.74 12.68 2.41
C VAL A 96 -7.74 12.15 3.42
N ALA A 97 -7.31 11.27 4.31
CA ALA A 97 -8.14 10.74 5.40
C ALA A 97 -8.31 11.80 6.50
N ILE A 98 -9.55 12.09 6.90
CA ILE A 98 -9.85 13.14 7.90
C ILE A 98 -10.60 12.66 9.13
N ASN A 99 -11.22 11.49 9.06
CA ASN A 99 -11.92 10.88 10.18
C ASN A 99 -12.00 9.36 10.00
N TYR A 100 -12.18 8.61 11.08
CA TYR A 100 -12.40 7.18 11.02
C TYR A 100 -13.35 6.71 12.14
N THR A 101 -13.99 5.56 11.91
CA THR A 101 -14.74 4.81 12.92
C THR A 101 -14.48 3.31 12.73
N ILE A 102 -14.05 2.62 13.78
CA ILE A 102 -13.97 1.15 13.78
C ILE A 102 -15.36 0.58 14.06
N THR A 103 -15.84 -0.30 13.19
CA THR A 103 -17.21 -0.87 13.23
C THR A 103 -17.24 -2.33 13.62
N GLN A 104 -16.15 -3.06 13.36
CA GLN A 104 -15.96 -4.45 13.75
C GLN A 104 -14.55 -4.59 14.28
N PHE A 105 -14.36 -5.38 15.33
CA PHE A 105 -13.04 -5.62 15.92
C PHE A 105 -13.00 -6.96 16.63
N VAL A 106 -11.95 -7.71 16.37
CA VAL A 106 -11.61 -8.95 17.06
C VAL A 106 -10.10 -8.97 17.31
N ALA A 107 -9.69 -9.61 18.40
CA ALA A 107 -8.28 -9.62 18.81
C ALA A 107 -7.92 -10.92 19.51
N ASN A 108 -6.72 -11.43 19.27
CA ASN A 108 -6.15 -12.61 19.92
C ASN A 108 -4.62 -12.58 19.86
N GLN A 109 -3.94 -12.99 20.94
CA GLN A 109 -2.47 -12.94 21.04
C GLN A 109 -1.91 -11.55 20.74
N ASN A 110 -1.15 -11.39 19.65
CA ASN A 110 -0.61 -10.11 19.18
C ASN A 110 -1.33 -9.58 17.95
N MET A 111 -2.45 -10.19 17.56
CA MET A 111 -3.15 -9.89 16.31
C MET A 111 -4.50 -9.24 16.58
N ALA A 112 -4.82 -8.24 15.77
CA ALA A 112 -6.14 -7.65 15.68
C ALA A 112 -6.65 -7.74 14.24
N SER A 113 -7.96 -7.85 14.09
CA SER A 113 -8.63 -7.57 12.83
C SER A 113 -9.77 -6.61 13.05
N ALA A 114 -9.91 -5.65 12.15
CA ALA A 114 -10.90 -4.59 12.26
C ALA A 114 -11.53 -4.28 10.90
N THR A 115 -12.77 -3.79 10.95
CA THR A 115 -13.40 -3.09 9.82
C THR A 115 -13.52 -1.63 10.18
N THR A 116 -12.81 -0.77 9.44
CA THR A 116 -12.74 0.67 9.68
C THR A 116 -13.38 1.43 8.52
N VAL A 117 -14.31 2.33 8.84
CA VAL A 117 -14.88 3.28 7.89
C VAL A 117 -14.10 4.58 8.00
N ILE A 118 -13.44 5.00 6.92
CA ILE A 118 -12.59 6.18 6.87
C ILE A 118 -13.26 7.21 5.97
N THR A 119 -13.41 8.44 6.45
CA THR A 119 -13.87 9.55 5.61
C THR A 119 -12.67 10.17 4.91
N PHE A 120 -12.70 10.14 3.57
CA PHE A 120 -11.72 10.80 2.73
C PHE A 120 -12.26 12.14 2.23
N ASN A 121 -11.40 13.16 2.29
CA ASN A 121 -11.60 14.44 1.64
C ASN A 121 -10.90 14.45 0.29
N SER A 122 -11.67 14.22 -0.79
CA SER A 122 -11.18 14.34 -2.16
C SER A 122 -11.44 15.74 -2.69
N THR A 123 -10.58 16.68 -2.24
CA THR A 123 -10.68 18.10 -2.59
C THR A 123 -10.63 18.31 -4.11
N SER A 124 -9.89 17.47 -4.84
CA SER A 124 -9.81 17.51 -6.31
C SER A 124 -11.17 17.36 -6.99
N PHE A 125 -12.08 16.59 -6.41
CA PHE A 125 -13.45 16.37 -6.91
C PHE A 125 -14.52 17.09 -6.08
N GLY A 126 -14.15 17.76 -4.98
CA GLY A 126 -15.06 18.53 -4.15
C GLY A 126 -16.04 17.66 -3.35
N VAL A 127 -15.67 16.43 -3.01
CA VAL A 127 -16.52 15.46 -2.31
C VAL A 127 -15.85 14.90 -1.07
N LEU A 128 -16.66 14.56 -0.06
CA LEU A 128 -16.28 13.74 1.08
C LEU A 128 -16.89 12.36 0.88
N LEU A 129 -16.07 11.31 0.81
CA LEU A 129 -16.54 9.95 0.59
C LEU A 129 -16.04 9.01 1.69
N PRO A 130 -16.91 8.18 2.27
CA PRO A 130 -16.48 7.11 3.15
C PRO A 130 -15.90 5.96 2.32
N LEU A 131 -14.85 5.34 2.84
CA LEU A 131 -14.24 4.13 2.29
C LEU A 131 -13.99 3.14 3.43
N THR A 132 -14.41 1.90 3.21
CA THR A 132 -14.31 0.84 4.22
C THR A 132 -13.05 0.03 3.97
N VAL A 133 -12.24 -0.13 5.02
CA VAL A 133 -11.01 -0.95 5.01
C VAL A 133 -11.17 -2.06 6.03
N ASP A 134 -10.98 -3.30 5.58
CA ASP A 134 -10.78 -4.44 6.47
C ASP A 134 -9.27 -4.65 6.67
N SER A 135 -8.82 -4.71 7.92
CA SER A 135 -7.42 -4.90 8.29
C SER A 135 -7.23 -6.16 9.13
N TRP A 136 -6.09 -6.81 8.92
CA TRP A 136 -5.41 -7.66 9.90
C TRP A 136 -4.10 -6.99 10.26
N MET A 137 -3.77 -6.88 11.54
CA MET A 137 -2.53 -6.30 12.02
C MET A 137 -1.93 -7.17 13.12
N ALA A 138 -0.64 -7.43 13.07
CA ALA A 138 0.11 -8.06 14.16
C ALA A 138 1.08 -7.05 14.77
N PHE A 139 1.26 -7.10 16.08
CA PHE A 139 2.08 -6.16 16.83
C PHE A 139 3.23 -6.87 17.57
N ASN A 140 4.34 -6.18 17.80
CA ASN A 140 5.40 -6.65 18.70
C ASN A 140 5.11 -6.24 20.16
N GLU A 141 6.02 -6.58 21.09
CA GLU A 141 5.90 -6.23 22.51
C GLU A 141 5.88 -4.71 22.76
N ASP A 142 6.54 -3.91 21.90
CA ASP A 142 6.52 -2.45 21.95
C ASP A 142 5.21 -1.85 21.40
N GLY A 143 4.33 -2.67 20.83
CA GLY A 143 3.09 -2.23 20.19
C GLY A 143 3.27 -1.67 18.78
N LYS A 144 4.41 -1.94 18.12
CA LYS A 144 4.64 -1.60 16.71
C LYS A 144 4.11 -2.69 15.80
N VAL A 145 3.58 -2.31 14.65
CA VAL A 145 3.07 -3.24 13.65
C VAL A 145 4.24 -3.98 12.98
N THR A 146 4.14 -5.31 12.96
CA THR A 146 5.11 -6.25 12.37
C THR A 146 4.64 -6.77 11.01
N GLN A 147 3.34 -6.89 10.82
CA GLN A 147 2.73 -7.19 9.54
C GLN A 147 1.30 -6.69 9.51
N TYR A 148 0.80 -6.40 8.32
CA TYR A 148 -0.61 -6.13 8.09
C TYR A 148 -1.08 -6.61 6.72
N ASP A 149 -2.36 -6.95 6.65
CA ASP A 149 -3.07 -7.27 5.41
C ASP A 149 -4.33 -6.40 5.36
N ALA A 150 -4.48 -5.57 4.33
CA ALA A 150 -5.57 -4.63 4.21
C ALA A 150 -6.34 -4.84 2.90
N THR A 151 -7.67 -4.74 2.99
CA THR A 151 -8.60 -4.86 1.87
C THR A 151 -9.49 -3.64 1.79
N PHE A 152 -9.52 -2.98 0.64
CA PHE A 152 -10.44 -1.88 0.37
C PHE A 152 -11.79 -2.43 -0.11
N ARG A 153 -12.76 -2.46 0.80
CA ARG A 153 -14.05 -3.06 0.51
C ARG A 153 -14.85 -2.21 -0.47
N TRP A 154 -15.33 -2.85 -1.55
CA TRP A 154 -16.12 -2.24 -2.63
C TRP A 154 -15.38 -1.10 -3.35
N PHE A 155 -14.05 -1.18 -3.45
CA PHE A 155 -13.25 -0.13 -4.06
C PHE A 155 -13.68 0.22 -5.50
N ASP A 156 -14.12 -0.77 -6.28
CA ASP A 156 -14.66 -0.54 -7.63
C ASP A 156 -15.83 0.45 -7.63
N TRP A 157 -16.74 0.32 -6.65
CA TRP A 157 -17.88 1.23 -6.53
C TRP A 157 -17.43 2.60 -6.02
N PHE A 158 -16.49 2.65 -5.07
CA PHE A 158 -15.90 3.91 -4.65
C PHE A 158 -15.30 4.70 -5.83
N VAL A 159 -14.53 4.04 -6.70
CA VAL A 159 -13.97 4.67 -7.91
C VAL A 159 -15.06 5.11 -8.88
N LYS A 160 -16.11 4.30 -9.08
CA LYS A 160 -17.28 4.71 -9.88
C LYS A 160 -17.93 5.98 -9.32
N THR A 161 -18.11 6.08 -8.02
CA THR A 161 -18.68 7.26 -7.36
C THR A 161 -17.79 8.50 -7.50
N LEU A 162 -16.46 8.33 -7.45
CA LEU A 162 -15.52 9.42 -7.75
C LEU A 162 -15.65 9.89 -9.21
N PHE A 163 -15.79 8.98 -10.17
CA PHE A 163 -15.93 9.36 -11.57
C PHE A 163 -17.26 10.06 -11.85
N GLU A 164 -18.34 9.68 -11.16
CA GLU A 164 -19.60 10.41 -11.19
C GLU A 164 -19.45 11.84 -10.65
N ALA A 165 -18.68 12.04 -9.57
CA ALA A 165 -18.36 13.38 -9.07
C ALA A 165 -17.51 14.19 -10.07
N ALA A 166 -16.53 13.53 -10.71
CA ALA A 166 -15.73 14.14 -11.77
C ALA A 166 -16.59 14.56 -12.98
N ALA A 167 -17.57 13.72 -13.37
CA ALA A 167 -18.49 14.01 -14.47
C ALA A 167 -19.28 15.31 -14.24
N VAL A 168 -19.78 15.52 -13.02
CA VAL A 168 -20.45 16.77 -12.61
C VAL A 168 -19.50 17.96 -12.78
N LYS A 169 -18.24 17.82 -12.33
CA LYS A 169 -17.24 18.88 -12.44
C LYS A 169 -16.85 19.21 -13.89
N PHE A 170 -16.84 18.20 -14.76
CA PHE A 170 -16.57 18.37 -16.19
C PHE A 170 -17.81 18.76 -16.99
N ASN A 171 -18.97 18.91 -16.35
CA ASN A 171 -20.24 19.23 -16.98
C ASN A 171 -20.59 18.27 -18.13
N THR A 172 -20.44 16.97 -17.89
CA THR A 172 -20.74 15.89 -18.85
C THR A 172 -21.37 14.69 -18.16
N THR A 173 -22.08 13.87 -18.93
CA THR A 173 -22.59 12.56 -18.50
C THR A 173 -21.99 11.41 -19.31
N ASP A 174 -21.16 11.72 -20.31
CA ASP A 174 -20.52 10.72 -21.16
C ASP A 174 -19.31 10.09 -20.46
N PRO A 175 -19.35 8.80 -20.09
CA PRO A 175 -18.25 8.14 -19.39
C PRO A 175 -16.95 8.11 -20.21
N VAL A 176 -17.01 8.16 -21.54
CA VAL A 176 -15.83 8.22 -22.41
C VAL A 176 -15.13 9.56 -22.24
N VAL A 177 -15.90 10.66 -22.19
CA VAL A 177 -15.37 12.01 -21.97
C VAL A 177 -14.79 12.16 -20.56
N VAL A 178 -15.44 11.58 -19.55
CA VAL A 178 -14.92 11.58 -18.18
C VAL A 178 -13.58 10.86 -18.12
N LYS A 179 -13.51 9.64 -18.66
CA LYS A 179 -12.29 8.83 -18.65
C LYS A 179 -11.16 9.52 -19.42
N SER A 180 -11.40 10.06 -20.62
CA SER A 180 -10.37 10.75 -21.39
C SER A 180 -9.87 12.02 -20.70
N THR A 181 -10.78 12.79 -20.08
CA THR A 181 -10.42 14.00 -19.32
C THR A 181 -9.58 13.64 -18.09
N LEU A 182 -9.95 12.59 -17.35
CA LEU A 182 -9.16 12.08 -16.23
C LEU A 182 -7.79 11.58 -16.69
N THR A 183 -7.72 10.84 -17.79
CA THR A 183 -6.44 10.39 -18.38
C THR A 183 -5.48 11.56 -18.58
N GLU A 184 -5.95 12.63 -19.23
CA GLU A 184 -5.12 13.82 -19.49
C GLU A 184 -4.71 14.53 -18.19
N LEU A 185 -5.63 14.72 -17.25
CA LEU A 185 -5.34 15.40 -15.98
C LEU A 185 -4.37 14.61 -15.10
N LEU A 186 -4.55 13.30 -15.00
CA LEU A 186 -3.67 12.42 -14.22
C LEU A 186 -2.29 12.34 -14.86
N ALA A 187 -2.21 12.12 -16.19
CA ALA A 187 -0.96 12.09 -16.92
C ALA A 187 -0.19 13.40 -16.75
N LYS A 188 -0.86 14.55 -16.91
CA LYS A 188 -0.24 15.85 -16.70
C LYS A 188 0.33 16.00 -15.30
N ALA A 189 -0.43 15.65 -14.27
CA ALA A 189 0.05 15.75 -12.89
C ALA A 189 1.25 14.83 -12.62
N ILE A 190 1.27 13.63 -13.21
CA ILE A 190 2.42 12.71 -13.11
C ILE A 190 3.64 13.30 -13.82
N CYS A 191 3.49 13.83 -15.04
CA CYS A 191 4.58 14.44 -15.79
C CYS A 191 5.15 15.66 -15.06
N GLU A 192 4.31 16.54 -14.51
CA GLU A 192 4.75 17.68 -13.70
C GLU A 192 5.55 17.23 -12.45
N THR A 193 5.13 16.12 -11.83
CA THR A 193 5.86 15.54 -10.69
C THR A 193 7.21 14.96 -11.14
N SER A 194 7.23 14.27 -12.27
CA SER A 194 8.47 13.74 -12.88
C SER A 194 9.44 14.87 -13.20
N ASP A 195 9.00 15.92 -13.90
CA ASP A 195 9.86 17.05 -14.27
C ASP A 195 10.44 17.76 -13.04
N LYS A 196 9.67 17.81 -11.94
CA LYS A 196 10.08 18.48 -10.72
C LYS A 196 11.09 17.67 -9.90
N TYR A 197 10.91 16.36 -9.77
CA TYR A 197 11.63 15.54 -8.79
C TYR A 197 12.47 14.41 -9.41
N CYS A 198 12.14 13.97 -10.62
CA CYS A 198 12.81 12.87 -11.32
C CYS A 198 13.83 13.44 -12.31
N THR A 199 14.94 13.94 -11.77
CA THR A 199 16.04 14.57 -12.52
C THR A 199 17.34 13.80 -12.34
N GLY A 200 18.37 14.12 -13.15
CA GLY A 200 19.65 13.42 -13.10
C GLY A 200 19.50 11.91 -13.34
N ASP A 201 20.09 11.09 -12.47
CA ASP A 201 20.02 9.63 -12.56
C ASP A 201 18.59 9.08 -12.38
N ASN A 202 17.70 9.87 -11.78
CA ASN A 202 16.30 9.51 -11.58
C ASN A 202 15.40 9.92 -12.76
N LYS A 203 15.95 10.48 -13.85
CA LYS A 203 15.17 10.92 -15.02
C LYS A 203 14.41 9.76 -15.67
N GLN A 204 13.09 9.92 -15.82
CA GLN A 204 12.21 8.88 -16.37
C GLN A 204 11.77 9.12 -17.81
N TYR A 205 11.71 10.39 -18.21
CA TYR A 205 11.25 10.83 -19.53
C TYR A 205 12.19 11.89 -20.08
N ASP A 206 12.48 11.83 -21.37
CA ASP A 206 13.32 12.78 -22.09
C ASP A 206 12.72 14.18 -22.15
N SER A 207 11.38 14.25 -22.29
CA SER A 207 10.60 15.48 -22.32
C SER A 207 9.17 15.29 -21.78
N GLN A 208 8.50 16.41 -21.51
CA GLN A 208 7.11 16.42 -21.08
C GLN A 208 6.17 15.82 -22.14
N GLU A 209 6.44 16.05 -23.43
CA GLU A 209 5.67 15.46 -24.53
C GLU A 209 5.79 13.95 -24.58
N GLN A 210 7.00 13.40 -24.37
CA GLN A 210 7.21 11.95 -24.29
C GLN A 210 6.44 11.37 -23.10
N CYS A 211 6.50 12.04 -21.93
CA CYS A 211 5.75 11.61 -20.76
C CYS A 211 4.24 11.55 -21.03
N MET A 212 3.67 12.61 -21.61
CA MET A 212 2.25 12.65 -21.96
C MET A 212 1.90 11.57 -22.99
N GLN A 213 2.74 11.34 -24.00
CA GLN A 213 2.52 10.29 -25.00
C GLN A 213 2.47 8.91 -24.34
N VAL A 214 3.46 8.56 -23.52
CA VAL A 214 3.52 7.27 -22.83
C VAL A 214 2.28 7.08 -21.95
N LEU A 215 1.98 8.06 -21.09
CA LEU A 215 0.91 7.94 -20.11
C LEU A 215 -0.50 7.97 -20.69
N THR A 216 -0.72 8.65 -21.82
CA THR A 216 -2.05 8.77 -22.44
C THR A 216 -2.31 7.81 -23.60
N LYS A 217 -1.26 7.27 -24.25
CA LYS A 217 -1.37 6.42 -25.45
C LYS A 217 -0.86 5.00 -25.25
N GLU A 218 0.16 4.81 -24.42
CA GLU A 218 0.81 3.51 -24.27
C GLU A 218 0.37 2.78 -23.01
N LYS A 219 0.09 3.52 -21.92
CA LYS A 219 -0.41 2.95 -20.67
C LYS A 219 -1.92 2.82 -20.68
N ARG A 220 -2.41 1.66 -20.23
CA ARG A 220 -3.82 1.45 -19.95
C ARG A 220 -4.23 2.38 -18.82
N PHE A 221 -5.47 2.89 -18.86
CA PHE A 221 -6.00 3.66 -17.74
C PHE A 221 -5.91 2.85 -16.44
N GLY A 222 -6.40 1.61 -16.47
CA GLY A 222 -6.44 0.68 -15.33
C GLY A 222 -7.84 0.53 -14.76
N ASP A 223 -8.17 -0.68 -14.32
CA ASP A 223 -9.35 -0.95 -13.50
C ASP A 223 -9.05 -0.65 -12.01
N PRO A 224 -10.07 -0.48 -11.15
CA PRO A 224 -9.84 -0.09 -9.75
C PRO A 224 -9.02 -1.10 -8.93
N TYR A 225 -9.01 -2.39 -9.29
CA TYR A 225 -8.16 -3.40 -8.65
C TYR A 225 -6.72 -3.44 -9.21
N GLU A 226 -6.41 -2.62 -10.22
CA GLU A 226 -5.13 -2.61 -10.95
C GLU A 226 -4.18 -1.49 -10.47
N LEU A 227 -4.28 -1.05 -9.20
CA LEU A 227 -3.37 -0.02 -8.64
C LEU A 227 -1.96 -0.56 -8.32
N GLY A 228 -1.71 -1.84 -8.57
CA GLY A 228 -0.39 -2.46 -8.58
C GLY A 228 -0.04 -3.10 -9.92
N ARG A 229 -0.54 -2.56 -11.04
CA ARG A 229 -0.36 -3.09 -12.40
C ARG A 229 0.21 -2.02 -13.32
N ASP A 230 0.57 -2.37 -14.56
CA ASP A 230 1.15 -1.39 -15.51
C ASP A 230 0.09 -0.43 -16.09
N THR A 231 -0.42 0.45 -15.22
CA THR A 231 -1.56 1.33 -15.49
C THR A 231 -1.25 2.78 -15.15
N LEU A 232 -2.08 3.69 -15.66
CA LEU A 232 -2.05 5.10 -15.29
C LEU A 232 -2.48 5.30 -13.84
N LEU A 233 -3.50 4.57 -13.37
CA LEU A 233 -3.97 4.67 -11.97
C LEU A 233 -2.89 4.22 -10.97
N CYS A 234 -2.11 3.18 -11.26
CA CYS A 234 -0.96 2.82 -10.43
C CYS A 234 0.04 3.99 -10.32
N ARG A 235 0.39 4.62 -11.44
CA ARG A 235 1.33 5.76 -11.46
C ARG A 235 0.78 6.99 -10.75
N GLU A 236 -0.53 7.20 -10.79
CA GLU A 236 -1.21 8.24 -10.02
C GLU A 236 -0.99 8.05 -8.51
N VAL A 237 -1.12 6.81 -8.02
CA VAL A 237 -0.83 6.46 -6.63
C VAL A 237 0.64 6.76 -6.29
N HIS A 238 1.59 6.33 -7.12
CA HIS A 238 3.01 6.52 -6.81
C HIS A 238 3.50 7.96 -6.87
N LYS A 239 2.89 8.79 -7.71
CA LYS A 239 3.22 10.22 -7.85
C LYS A 239 3.30 10.93 -6.49
N HIS A 240 2.39 10.60 -5.57
CA HIS A 240 2.30 11.28 -4.27
C HIS A 240 3.47 10.99 -3.33
N MET A 241 4.31 9.99 -3.62
CA MET A 241 5.45 9.63 -2.77
C MET A 241 6.79 10.11 -3.34
N VAL A 242 6.82 10.52 -4.62
CA VAL A 242 8.06 10.88 -5.34
C VAL A 242 8.91 11.92 -4.61
N GLN A 243 8.29 12.92 -3.97
CA GLN A 243 9.03 13.98 -3.29
C GLN A 243 9.76 13.52 -2.02
N TYR A 244 9.39 12.39 -1.43
CA TYR A 244 9.99 11.90 -0.19
C TYR A 244 11.25 11.07 -0.50
N ARG A 245 11.16 10.13 -1.44
CA ARG A 245 12.30 9.33 -1.94
C ARG A 245 12.28 9.20 -3.47
N PRO A 246 12.80 10.21 -4.20
CA PRO A 246 12.81 10.19 -5.66
C PRO A 246 13.50 8.97 -6.27
N THR A 247 14.60 8.50 -5.67
CA THR A 247 15.35 7.34 -6.18
C THR A 247 14.53 6.06 -6.23
N GLU A 248 13.63 5.85 -5.26
CA GLU A 248 12.74 4.68 -5.27
C GLU A 248 11.52 4.93 -6.15
N HIS A 249 10.89 6.10 -6.03
CA HIS A 249 9.55 6.32 -6.57
C HIS A 249 9.52 6.86 -7.99
N CYS A 250 10.60 7.47 -8.49
CA CYS A 250 10.67 7.92 -9.88
C CYS A 250 10.49 6.75 -10.86
N PRO A 251 11.21 5.62 -10.73
CA PRO A 251 10.96 4.43 -11.56
C PRO A 251 9.49 3.99 -11.61
N HIS A 252 8.76 4.12 -10.50
CA HIS A 252 7.36 3.69 -10.42
C HIS A 252 6.43 4.52 -11.32
N ILE A 253 6.71 5.81 -11.49
CA ILE A 253 5.93 6.70 -12.36
C ILE A 253 6.45 6.77 -13.80
N GLY A 254 7.57 6.10 -14.08
CA GLY A 254 8.20 6.04 -15.40
C GLY A 254 7.62 4.97 -16.33
N PRO A 255 8.17 4.85 -17.57
CA PRO A 255 7.72 3.85 -18.54
C PRO A 255 7.86 2.40 -18.05
N SER A 256 8.92 2.09 -17.29
CA SER A 256 9.19 0.74 -16.77
C SER A 256 8.27 0.35 -15.62
N GLY A 257 7.76 1.33 -14.86
CA GLY A 257 6.94 1.09 -13.66
C GLY A 257 7.74 0.63 -12.43
N GLY A 258 9.08 0.54 -12.53
CA GLY A 258 9.98 0.27 -11.41
C GLY A 258 9.55 -0.89 -10.51
N ASP A 259 9.11 -1.99 -11.10
CA ASP A 259 8.62 -3.21 -10.42
C ASP A 259 7.35 -3.05 -9.56
N MET A 260 6.80 -1.84 -9.46
CA MET A 260 5.55 -1.55 -8.75
C MET A 260 4.35 -1.36 -9.67
N CYS A 261 4.53 -0.72 -10.82
CA CYS A 261 3.50 -0.60 -11.85
C CYS A 261 3.81 -1.51 -13.04
N VAL A 262 3.76 -2.82 -12.81
CA VAL A 262 4.09 -3.86 -13.80
C VAL A 262 3.04 -4.98 -13.84
N ASP A 263 2.94 -5.71 -14.94
CA ASP A 263 2.00 -6.84 -15.13
C ASP A 263 2.72 -8.19 -14.91
N ASP A 264 3.32 -8.36 -13.73
CA ASP A 264 4.20 -9.49 -13.36
C ASP A 264 3.51 -10.61 -12.56
N LYS A 265 2.26 -10.40 -12.11
CA LYS A 265 1.51 -11.34 -11.28
C LYS A 265 0.17 -11.73 -11.89
N SER A 266 -0.05 -13.04 -12.04
CA SER A 266 -1.37 -13.60 -12.32
C SER A 266 -2.26 -13.62 -11.06
N TYR A 267 -3.58 -13.78 -11.25
CA TYR A 267 -4.52 -13.93 -10.14
C TYR A 267 -4.14 -15.07 -9.18
N VAL A 268 -3.79 -16.24 -9.72
CA VAL A 268 -3.42 -17.42 -8.92
C VAL A 268 -2.15 -17.15 -8.10
N GLN A 269 -1.15 -16.48 -8.69
CA GLN A 269 0.05 -16.10 -7.95
C GLN A 269 -0.26 -15.12 -6.82
N THR A 270 -1.11 -14.11 -7.05
CA THR A 270 -1.53 -13.18 -6.00
C THR A 270 -2.23 -13.89 -4.85
N VAL A 271 -3.18 -14.80 -5.15
CA VAL A 271 -3.96 -15.51 -4.13
C VAL A 271 -3.09 -16.50 -3.34
N LEU A 272 -2.10 -17.12 -3.96
CA LEU A 272 -1.23 -18.12 -3.34
C LEU A 272 0.09 -17.54 -2.82
N GLU A 273 0.26 -16.21 -2.83
CA GLU A 273 1.52 -15.56 -2.44
C GLU A 273 1.85 -15.83 -0.97
N SER A 274 2.96 -16.53 -0.74
CA SER A 274 3.57 -16.71 0.58
C SER A 274 4.42 -15.47 0.91
N TYR A 275 3.94 -14.67 1.86
CA TYR A 275 4.48 -13.33 2.11
C TYR A 275 4.71 -13.02 3.58
N PHE A 276 3.82 -13.47 4.46
CA PHE A 276 3.85 -13.07 5.86
C PHE A 276 4.86 -13.89 6.68
N PRO A 277 5.58 -13.26 7.62
CA PRO A 277 6.49 -13.97 8.52
C PRO A 277 5.73 -14.75 9.61
N GLN A 278 4.54 -14.29 10.02
CA GLN A 278 3.69 -14.94 11.01
C GLN A 278 2.34 -15.33 10.40
N SER A 279 1.80 -16.48 10.84
CA SER A 279 0.43 -16.89 10.50
C SER A 279 -0.61 -15.97 11.13
N TRP A 280 -1.67 -15.67 10.39
CA TRP A 280 -2.87 -14.97 10.90
C TRP A 280 -3.78 -15.86 11.74
N ILE A 281 -3.44 -17.14 11.89
CA ILE A 281 -4.18 -18.10 12.70
C ILE A 281 -3.46 -18.25 14.04
N ALA A 282 -4.13 -17.81 15.11
CA ALA A 282 -3.59 -17.81 16.46
C ALA A 282 -3.41 -19.23 17.03
N ASN A 283 -2.68 -19.32 18.15
CA ASN A 283 -2.54 -20.53 18.98
C ASN A 283 -1.92 -21.75 18.26
N GLY A 284 -1.10 -21.52 17.23
CA GLY A 284 -0.40 -22.59 16.50
C GLY A 284 -1.30 -23.42 15.58
N TYR A 285 -2.56 -23.02 15.35
CA TYR A 285 -3.43 -23.72 14.39
C TYR A 285 -3.09 -23.41 12.91
N GLY A 286 -2.05 -22.62 12.67
CA GLY A 286 -1.69 -22.06 11.37
C GLY A 286 -0.45 -22.65 10.71
N ASP A 287 0.05 -23.80 11.16
CA ASP A 287 1.35 -24.37 10.74
C ASP A 287 1.40 -24.68 9.22
N ASP A 288 0.26 -25.01 8.62
CA ASP A 288 0.13 -25.29 7.17
C ASP A 288 -0.33 -24.07 6.36
N ASN A 289 -0.29 -22.86 6.94
CA ASN A 289 -0.78 -21.66 6.26
C ASN A 289 0.09 -21.31 5.05
N ILE A 290 -0.51 -21.39 3.86
CA ILE A 290 0.15 -21.15 2.58
C ILE A 290 0.66 -19.71 2.40
N TRP A 291 0.16 -18.75 3.17
CA TRP A 291 0.60 -17.36 3.11
C TRP A 291 1.81 -17.05 3.98
N VAL A 292 2.28 -18.00 4.79
CA VAL A 292 3.46 -17.85 5.64
C VAL A 292 4.71 -18.25 4.88
N LYS A 293 5.77 -17.43 4.96
CA LYS A 293 7.09 -17.72 4.39
C LYS A 293 7.69 -18.98 5.04
N LYS A 294 8.18 -19.89 4.20
CA LYS A 294 8.87 -21.12 4.63
C LYS A 294 10.38 -20.96 4.59
#